data_AF-A0A1B6M505-F1
#
_entry.id   AF-A0A1B6M505-F1
#
_cell.length_a   1.000
_cell.length_b   1.000
_cell.length_c   1.000
_cell.angle_alpha   90.00
_cell.angle_beta   90.00
_cell.angle_gamma   90.00
#
_symmetry.space_group_name_H-M   'P 1'
#
loop_
_entity.id
_entity.type
_entity.pdbx_description
1 polymer ?
#
loop_
_entity_poly.entity_id
_entity_poly.type
_entity_poly.pdbx_seq_one_letter_code
_entity_poly.pdbx_strand_id
1 'polypeptide(L)'
;WTLTNVRGCSEVEMRVILREVENSYHICKNMVYSQTSGAPSGNQMTSVINSLVNMAYIYVAWVRLEGPAIAKRGMSCGQEFKRCVHLCVYGDDLIMSVSGHPGFNGITITDFFKEYGIVATDAQKSGAIKATVPFGEAEFLKRKFRWSEERRLWVSKLREETLRATTQWVWKSPNRDASTLVNCDVAVMNAHGHGPQFFDEFKTTVNKALTRRNIDTVTWTWKEVDDLFFDNDYINKLWM
;
A
#
# COMPACT_ATOMS: atom_id res chain seq x y z
N TRP A 1 4.83 -13.03 -18.08
CA TRP A 1 4.20 -11.80 -18.60
C TRP A 1 5.11 -11.10 -19.61
N THR A 2 6.33 -10.68 -19.25
CA THR A 2 7.24 -9.93 -20.15
C THR A 2 7.52 -10.66 -21.47
N LEU A 3 7.90 -11.94 -21.42
CA LEU A 3 8.12 -12.76 -22.63
C LEU A 3 6.87 -12.89 -23.52
N THR A 4 5.69 -12.72 -22.94
CA THR A 4 4.39 -12.84 -23.64
C THR A 4 3.91 -11.51 -24.23
N ASN A 5 4.27 -10.38 -23.60
CA ASN A 5 3.67 -9.07 -23.90
C ASN A 5 4.67 -8.03 -24.44
N VAL A 6 5.98 -8.29 -24.35
CA VAL A 6 7.03 -7.38 -24.81
C VAL A 6 7.74 -8.00 -26.01
N ARG A 7 7.63 -7.36 -27.18
CA ARG A 7 8.29 -7.83 -28.41
C ARG A 7 9.81 -7.68 -28.30
N GLY A 8 10.54 -8.64 -28.87
CA GLY A 8 12.00 -8.62 -28.92
C GLY A 8 12.69 -9.04 -27.63
N CYS A 9 11.94 -9.50 -26.62
CA CYS A 9 12.51 -9.95 -25.35
C CYS A 9 13.11 -11.36 -25.49
N SER A 10 14.40 -11.52 -25.19
CA SER A 10 15.07 -12.83 -25.17
C SER A 10 14.84 -13.54 -23.84
N GLU A 11 14.42 -14.80 -23.90
CA GLU A 11 14.28 -15.65 -22.71
C GLU A 11 15.61 -15.83 -21.98
N VAL A 12 16.71 -15.94 -22.72
CA VAL A 12 18.05 -16.11 -22.16
C VAL A 12 18.44 -14.87 -21.35
N GLU A 13 18.21 -13.67 -21.89
CA GLU A 13 18.51 -12.41 -21.19
C GLU A 13 17.69 -12.28 -19.91
N MET A 14 16.39 -12.61 -19.96
CA MET A 14 15.53 -12.57 -18.77
C MET A 14 16.00 -13.55 -17.68
N ARG A 15 16.45 -14.75 -18.06
CA ARG A 15 17.02 -15.72 -17.11
C ARG A 15 18.34 -15.24 -16.50
N VAL A 16 19.19 -14.56 -17.28
CA VAL A 16 20.42 -13.96 -16.77
C VAL A 16 20.11 -12.85 -15.77
N ILE A 17 19.20 -11.93 -16.11
CA ILE A 17 18.77 -10.86 -15.19
C ILE A 17 18.25 -11.43 -13.87
N LEU A 18 17.42 -12.47 -13.92
CA LEU A 18 16.94 -13.14 -12.70
C LEU A 18 18.09 -13.68 -11.85
N ARG A 19 19.07 -14.35 -12.46
CA ARG A 19 20.24 -14.88 -11.74
C ARG A 19 21.09 -13.78 -11.11
N GLU A 20 21.29 -12.66 -11.80
CA GLU A 20 22.03 -11.50 -11.28
C GLU A 20 21.32 -10.88 -10.07
N VAL A 21 19.98 -10.87 -10.07
CA VAL A 21 19.17 -10.40 -8.95
C VAL A 21 19.24 -11.36 -7.76
N GLU A 22 19.19 -12.67 -8.02
CA GLU A 22 19.26 -13.71 -6.98
C GLU A 22 20.65 -13.80 -6.34
N ASN A 23 21.72 -13.55 -7.10
CA ASN A 23 23.11 -13.71 -6.66
C ASN A 23 23.86 -12.37 -6.56
N SER A 24 23.14 -11.31 -6.20
CA SER A 24 23.70 -9.95 -6.23
C SER A 24 24.87 -9.75 -5.27
N TYR A 25 25.89 -9.04 -5.76
CA TYR A 25 26.98 -8.52 -4.93
C TYR A 25 26.69 -7.09 -4.48
N HIS A 26 27.13 -6.76 -3.27
CA HIS A 26 26.93 -5.47 -2.62
C HIS A 26 28.28 -4.88 -2.20
N ILE A 27 28.37 -3.56 -2.28
CA ILE A 27 29.56 -2.81 -1.84
C ILE A 27 29.20 -2.06 -0.56
N CYS A 28 29.95 -2.29 0.51
CA CYS A 28 29.92 -1.49 1.72
C CYS A 28 31.32 -0.95 2.00
N LYS A 29 31.53 0.34 1.70
CA LYS A 29 32.84 1.02 1.75
C LYS A 29 33.88 0.28 0.90
N ASN A 30 34.85 -0.38 1.54
CA ASN A 30 35.94 -1.12 0.92
C ASN A 30 35.72 -2.64 0.90
N MET A 31 34.50 -3.11 1.19
CA MET A 31 34.13 -4.52 1.20
C MET A 31 33.12 -4.82 0.10
N VAL A 32 33.36 -5.91 -0.63
CA VAL A 32 32.38 -6.54 -1.52
C VAL A 32 31.87 -7.79 -0.83
N TYR A 33 30.56 -7.96 -0.74
CA TYR A 33 29.93 -9.13 -0.13
C TYR A 33 28.72 -9.59 -0.94
N SER A 34 28.35 -10.87 -0.82
CA SER A 34 27.12 -11.44 -1.37
C SER A 34 26.20 -11.86 -0.22
N GLN A 35 24.89 -11.76 -0.44
CA GLN A 35 23.89 -12.23 0.51
C GLN A 35 23.45 -13.65 0.14
N THR A 36 23.28 -14.53 1.13
CA THR A 36 22.74 -15.88 0.92
C THR A 36 21.22 -15.93 1.02
N SER A 37 20.61 -14.89 1.59
CA SER A 37 19.17 -14.76 1.77
C SER A 37 18.78 -13.29 1.86
N GLY A 38 17.49 -13.02 1.64
CA GLY A 38 16.93 -11.67 1.60
C GLY A 38 16.87 -11.12 0.18
N ALA A 39 15.85 -10.32 -0.10
CA ALA A 39 15.71 -9.64 -1.38
C ALA A 39 16.46 -8.29 -1.32
N PRO A 40 17.34 -7.97 -2.27
CA PRO A 40 17.99 -6.66 -2.33
C PRO A 40 16.93 -5.58 -2.58
N SER A 41 16.83 -4.58 -1.69
CA SER A 41 15.72 -3.62 -1.66
C SER A 41 15.81 -2.46 -2.68
N GLY A 42 16.74 -2.54 -3.64
CA GLY A 42 16.98 -1.51 -4.65
C GLY A 42 16.72 -1.95 -6.10
N ASN A 43 16.20 -3.15 -6.32
CA ASN A 43 15.87 -3.62 -7.66
C ASN A 43 14.48 -3.09 -8.09
N GLN A 44 14.34 -2.75 -9.37
CA GLN A 44 13.06 -2.38 -10.00
C GLN A 44 11.96 -3.44 -9.80
N MET A 45 12.34 -4.71 -9.60
CA MET A 45 11.41 -5.82 -9.35
C MET A 45 11.12 -6.09 -7.87
N THR A 46 11.78 -5.40 -6.92
CA THR A 46 11.67 -5.71 -5.48
C THR A 46 10.23 -5.70 -5.00
N SER A 47 9.43 -4.69 -5.36
CA SER A 47 8.03 -4.62 -4.94
C SER A 47 7.19 -5.77 -5.51
N VAL A 48 7.41 -6.13 -6.78
CA VAL A 48 6.70 -7.22 -7.46
C VAL A 48 7.04 -8.57 -6.83
N ILE A 49 8.33 -8.84 -6.62
CA ILE A 49 8.80 -10.08 -5.99
C ILE A 49 8.26 -10.16 -4.55
N ASN A 50 8.38 -9.09 -3.78
CA ASN A 50 7.86 -9.06 -2.40
C ASN A 50 6.34 -9.28 -2.36
N SER A 51 5.58 -8.65 -3.27
CA SER A 51 4.14 -8.91 -3.39
C SER A 51 3.83 -10.39 -3.67
N LEU A 52 4.55 -11.01 -4.62
CA LEU A 52 4.34 -12.43 -4.94
C LEU A 52 4.68 -13.35 -3.77
N VAL A 53 5.78 -13.07 -3.08
CA VAL A 53 6.19 -13.81 -1.87
C VAL A 53 5.15 -13.64 -0.76
N ASN A 54 4.63 -12.42 -0.56
CA ASN A 54 3.61 -12.14 0.44
C ASN A 54 2.29 -12.89 0.14
N MET A 55 1.87 -12.90 -1.13
CA MET A 55 0.73 -13.73 -1.57
C MET A 55 0.95 -15.22 -1.32
N ALA A 56 2.16 -15.71 -1.61
CA ALA A 56 2.51 -17.11 -1.36
C ALA A 56 2.49 -17.43 0.14
N TYR A 57 2.99 -16.54 1.01
CA TYR A 57 2.93 -16.72 2.46
C TYR A 57 1.49 -16.82 2.97
N ILE A 58 0.59 -15.93 2.54
CA ILE A 58 -0.82 -15.99 2.92
C ILE A 58 -1.49 -17.27 2.41
N TYR A 59 -1.18 -17.71 1.19
CA TYR A 59 -1.72 -18.95 0.65
C TYR A 59 -1.20 -20.20 1.39
N VAL A 60 0.10 -20.23 1.76
CA VAL A 60 0.67 -21.32 2.56
C VAL A 60 0.03 -21.35 3.96
N ALA A 61 -0.17 -20.19 4.59
CA ALA A 61 -0.88 -20.07 5.85
C ALA A 61 -2.31 -20.62 5.74
N TRP A 62 -3.03 -20.28 4.66
CA TRP A 62 -4.38 -20.79 4.40
C TRP A 62 -4.41 -22.32 4.29
N VAL A 63 -3.52 -22.89 3.47
CA VAL A 63 -3.42 -24.35 3.30
C VAL A 63 -3.12 -25.03 4.64
N ARG A 64 -2.27 -24.43 5.47
CA ARG A 64 -1.89 -25.01 6.77
C ARG A 64 -3.01 -24.92 7.82
N LEU A 65 -3.68 -23.78 7.89
CA LEU A 65 -4.65 -23.45 8.95
C LEU A 65 -6.06 -23.98 8.61
N GLU A 66 -6.51 -23.78 7.37
CA GLU A 66 -7.88 -24.11 6.93
C GLU A 66 -7.95 -25.38 6.09
N GLY A 67 -6.85 -25.75 5.41
CA GLY A 67 -6.79 -26.90 4.51
C GLY A 67 -7.30 -28.23 5.09
N PRO A 68 -6.94 -28.62 6.32
CA PRO A 68 -7.46 -29.86 6.92
C PRO A 68 -8.99 -29.89 7.07
N ALA A 69 -9.60 -28.76 7.45
CA ALA A 69 -11.05 -28.65 7.59
C ALA A 69 -11.75 -28.64 6.22
N ILE A 70 -11.17 -27.96 5.23
CA ILE A 70 -11.68 -27.91 3.85
C ILE A 70 -11.60 -29.31 3.20
N ALA A 71 -10.50 -30.03 3.38
CA ALA A 71 -10.30 -31.37 2.83
C ALA A 71 -11.30 -32.38 3.40
N LYS A 72 -11.61 -32.32 4.71
CA LYS A 72 -12.65 -33.15 5.34
C LYS A 72 -14.05 -32.92 4.74
N ARG A 73 -14.31 -31.73 4.21
CA ARG A 73 -15.55 -31.39 3.49
C ARG A 73 -15.53 -31.83 2.02
N GLY A 74 -14.46 -32.47 1.54
CA GLY A 74 -14.30 -32.90 0.15
C GLY A 74 -14.13 -31.74 -0.83
N MET A 75 -13.72 -30.56 -0.37
CA MET A 75 -13.59 -29.36 -1.17
C MET A 75 -12.14 -29.08 -1.57
N SER A 76 -11.93 -28.39 -2.69
CA SER A 76 -10.61 -27.92 -3.09
C SER A 76 -10.19 -26.71 -2.27
N CYS A 77 -9.07 -26.82 -1.55
CA CYS A 77 -8.51 -25.74 -0.73
C CYS A 77 -8.24 -24.47 -1.55
N GLY A 78 -7.74 -24.61 -2.78
CA GLY A 78 -7.46 -23.48 -3.66
C GLY A 78 -8.71 -22.81 -4.23
N GLN A 79 -9.77 -23.58 -4.52
CA GLN A 79 -11.05 -23.02 -4.96
C GLN A 79 -11.73 -22.28 -3.79
N GLU A 80 -11.67 -22.84 -2.58
CA GLU A 80 -12.21 -22.19 -1.39
C GLU A 80 -11.46 -20.91 -1.06
N PHE A 81 -10.13 -20.89 -1.17
CA PHE A 81 -9.33 -19.67 -1.01
C PHE A 81 -9.80 -18.56 -1.97
N LYS A 82 -9.91 -18.88 -3.27
CA LYS A 82 -10.36 -17.93 -4.29
C LYS A 82 -11.77 -17.39 -4.04
N ARG A 83 -12.64 -18.21 -3.43
CA ARG A 83 -14.02 -17.85 -3.13
C ARG A 83 -14.13 -16.99 -1.87
N CYS A 84 -13.34 -17.30 -0.85
CA CYS A 84 -13.51 -16.77 0.49
C CYS A 84 -12.56 -15.63 0.84
N VAL A 85 -11.40 -15.54 0.18
CA VAL A 85 -10.34 -14.58 0.48
C VAL A 85 -10.17 -13.61 -0.68
N HIS A 86 -10.34 -12.31 -0.39
CA HIS A 86 -9.94 -11.24 -1.30
C HIS A 86 -8.69 -10.57 -0.72
N LEU A 87 -7.56 -10.72 -1.41
CA LEU A 87 -6.24 -10.29 -0.95
C LEU A 87 -5.67 -9.23 -1.89
N CYS A 88 -5.27 -8.10 -1.33
CA CYS A 88 -4.51 -7.05 -2.01
C CYS A 88 -3.15 -6.90 -1.32
N VAL A 89 -2.08 -6.87 -2.11
CA VAL A 89 -0.70 -6.77 -1.62
C VAL A 89 0.06 -5.65 -2.33
N TYR A 90 0.98 -5.02 -1.63
CA TYR A 90 1.97 -4.12 -2.20
C TYR A 90 3.28 -4.27 -1.43
N GLY A 91 4.19 -5.08 -1.98
CA GLY A 91 5.39 -5.49 -1.27
C GLY A 91 5.06 -6.28 -0.01
N ASP A 92 5.54 -5.79 1.12
CA ASP A 92 5.28 -6.31 2.46
C ASP A 92 3.92 -5.89 3.03
N ASP A 93 3.32 -4.81 2.55
CA ASP A 93 1.99 -4.36 2.98
C ASP A 93 0.89 -5.23 2.34
N LEU A 94 -0.15 -5.56 3.10
CA LEU A 94 -1.29 -6.33 2.63
C LEU A 94 -2.58 -5.90 3.33
N ILE A 95 -3.68 -6.07 2.63
CA ILE A 95 -5.03 -6.00 3.18
C ILE A 95 -5.84 -7.16 2.61
N MET A 96 -6.66 -7.79 3.45
CA MET A 96 -7.56 -8.85 2.98
C MET A 96 -8.89 -8.86 3.70
N SER A 97 -9.91 -9.34 3.00
CA SER A 97 -11.18 -9.73 3.58
C SER A 97 -11.37 -11.24 3.46
N VAL A 98 -11.89 -11.85 4.52
CA VAL A 98 -12.12 -13.30 4.62
C VAL A 98 -13.58 -13.55 4.95
N SER A 99 -14.24 -14.41 4.20
CA SER A 99 -15.64 -14.82 4.43
C SER A 99 -15.75 -16.32 4.75
N GLY A 100 -16.60 -16.68 5.71
CA GLY A 100 -16.87 -18.08 6.06
C GLY A 100 -15.77 -18.80 6.85
N HIS A 101 -14.62 -18.16 7.08
CA HIS A 101 -13.45 -18.75 7.76
C HIS A 101 -12.92 -17.82 8.87
N PRO A 102 -13.63 -17.67 10.01
CA PRO A 102 -13.22 -16.77 11.09
C PRO A 102 -11.91 -17.19 11.77
N GLY A 103 -11.51 -18.47 11.62
CA GLY A 103 -10.23 -18.99 12.10
C GLY A 103 -9.02 -18.48 11.31
N PHE A 104 -9.23 -17.97 10.09
CA PHE A 104 -8.19 -17.38 9.26
C PHE A 104 -8.19 -15.86 9.40
N ASN A 105 -7.39 -15.36 10.34
CA ASN A 105 -7.43 -13.97 10.77
C ASN A 105 -6.03 -13.47 11.17
N GLY A 106 -5.89 -12.18 11.48
CA GLY A 106 -4.59 -11.55 11.74
C GLY A 106 -3.79 -12.21 12.86
N ILE A 107 -4.44 -12.72 13.91
CA ILE A 107 -3.77 -13.39 15.02
C ILE A 107 -3.24 -14.75 14.59
N THR A 108 -4.10 -15.61 14.04
CA THR A 108 -3.72 -16.98 13.67
C THR A 108 -2.68 -17.02 12.56
N ILE A 109 -2.76 -16.11 11.60
CA ILE A 109 -1.76 -15.95 10.54
C ILE A 109 -0.42 -15.49 11.11
N THR A 110 -0.42 -14.53 12.02
CA THR A 110 0.83 -14.05 12.63
C THR A 110 1.47 -15.13 13.50
N ASP A 111 0.67 -15.86 14.28
CA ASP A 111 1.19 -16.96 15.10
C ASP A 111 1.80 -18.06 14.22
N PHE A 112 1.16 -18.41 13.10
CA PHE A 112 1.74 -19.29 12.09
C PHE A 112 3.06 -18.74 11.53
N PHE A 113 3.15 -17.46 11.19
CA PHE A 113 4.38 -16.85 10.68
C PHE A 113 5.53 -16.85 11.70
N LYS A 114 5.23 -16.70 12.99
CA LYS A 114 6.25 -16.77 14.06
C LYS A 114 6.93 -18.14 14.12
N GLU A 115 6.23 -19.24 13.81
CA GLU A 115 6.82 -20.59 13.76
C GLU A 115 7.98 -20.69 12.75
N TYR A 116 7.98 -19.82 11.73
CA TYR A 116 9.01 -19.76 10.68
C TYR A 116 9.95 -18.57 10.84
N GLY A 117 9.92 -17.88 11.99
CA GLY A 117 10.74 -16.69 12.23
C GLY A 117 10.34 -15.48 11.40
N ILE A 118 9.14 -15.46 10.81
CA ILE A 118 8.61 -14.33 10.05
C ILE A 118 7.88 -13.40 11.02
N VAL A 119 8.33 -12.16 11.11
CA VAL A 119 7.73 -11.13 11.96
C VAL A 119 6.70 -10.35 11.15
N ALA A 120 5.41 -10.63 11.36
CA ALA A 120 4.34 -9.77 10.86
C ALA A 120 4.09 -8.61 11.82
N THR A 121 4.06 -7.39 11.28
CA THR A 121 3.82 -6.16 12.05
C THR A 121 2.41 -5.65 11.83
N ASP A 122 1.80 -5.12 12.89
CA ASP A 122 0.52 -4.41 12.81
C ASP A 122 0.65 -3.13 11.98
N ALA A 123 -0.21 -2.97 10.96
CA ALA A 123 -0.29 -1.76 10.14
C ALA A 123 -0.56 -0.50 10.99
N GLN A 124 -1.31 -0.63 12.09
CA GLN A 124 -1.61 0.49 12.98
C GLN A 124 -0.44 0.83 13.93
N LYS A 125 0.66 0.07 13.93
CA LYS A 125 1.80 0.21 14.85
C LYS A 125 1.38 0.30 16.33
N SER A 126 0.22 -0.27 16.67
CA SER A 126 -0.41 -0.14 17.99
C SER A 126 0.16 -1.14 19.01
N GLY A 127 1.01 -2.07 18.56
CA GLY A 127 1.67 -3.08 19.37
C GLY A 127 0.88 -4.38 19.54
N ALA A 128 -0.43 -4.39 19.27
CA ALA A 128 -1.27 -5.59 19.37
C ALA A 128 -1.91 -5.94 18.02
N ILE A 129 -1.71 -7.18 17.57
CA ILE A 129 -2.31 -7.70 16.34
C ILE A 129 -3.77 -8.03 16.61
N LYS A 130 -4.66 -7.41 15.85
CA LYS A 130 -6.10 -7.67 15.91
C LYS A 130 -6.45 -8.83 15.00
N ALA A 131 -7.42 -9.66 15.42
CA ALA A 131 -7.92 -10.75 14.58
C ALA A 131 -8.54 -10.19 13.29
N THR A 132 -9.46 -9.25 13.45
CA THR A 132 -10.10 -8.53 12.35
C THR A 132 -10.30 -7.07 12.75
N VAL A 133 -10.47 -6.20 11.74
CA VAL A 133 -10.82 -4.80 11.94
C VAL A 133 -11.99 -4.44 11.02
N PRO A 134 -12.88 -3.51 11.43
CA PRO A 134 -13.88 -2.94 10.53
C PRO A 134 -13.21 -2.29 9.31
N PHE A 135 -13.88 -2.32 8.16
CA PHE A 135 -13.32 -1.78 6.92
C PHE A 135 -12.90 -0.31 7.01
N GLY A 136 -13.68 0.53 7.72
CA GLY A 136 -13.33 1.94 7.95
C GLY A 136 -12.13 2.18 8.88
N GLU A 137 -11.73 1.17 9.64
CA GLU A 137 -10.53 1.21 10.50
C GLU A 137 -9.30 0.57 9.85
N ALA A 138 -9.51 -0.26 8.83
CA ALA A 138 -8.44 -0.85 8.05
C ALA A 138 -7.59 0.24 7.38
N GLU A 139 -6.29 -0.01 7.31
CA GLU A 139 -5.31 0.87 6.69
C GLU A 139 -4.49 0.06 5.69
N PHE A 140 -4.29 0.61 4.49
CA PHE A 140 -3.43 0.04 3.46
C PHE A 140 -2.67 1.19 2.80
N LEU A 141 -1.35 1.08 2.64
CA LEU A 141 -0.51 2.16 2.09
C LEU A 141 -0.70 3.50 2.82
N LYS A 142 -0.81 3.45 4.16
CA LYS A 142 -1.05 4.60 5.06
C LYS A 142 -2.39 5.32 4.81
N ARG A 143 -3.34 4.67 4.12
CA ARG A 143 -4.67 5.22 3.84
C ARG A 143 -5.74 4.39 4.54
N LYS A 144 -6.61 5.06 5.28
CA LYS A 144 -7.85 4.49 5.81
C LYS A 144 -8.98 4.67 4.79
N PHE A 145 -10.05 3.90 4.96
CA PHE A 145 -11.24 4.01 4.12
C PHE A 145 -12.30 4.84 4.84
N ARG A 146 -12.82 5.87 4.17
CA ARG A 146 -13.92 6.71 4.69
C ARG A 146 -15.10 6.60 3.74
N TRP A 147 -16.30 6.37 4.26
CA TRP A 147 -17.50 6.51 3.45
C TRP A 147 -17.74 8.00 3.14
N SER A 148 -17.90 8.35 1.86
CA SER A 148 -18.33 9.68 1.42
C SER A 148 -19.82 9.64 1.14
N GLU A 149 -20.61 10.41 1.88
CA GLU A 149 -22.05 10.53 1.62
C GLU A 149 -22.32 11.26 0.30
N GLU A 150 -21.46 12.23 -0.05
CA GLU A 150 -21.59 13.04 -1.26
C GLU A 150 -21.45 12.19 -2.53
N ARG A 151 -20.52 11.23 -2.52
CA ARG A 151 -20.23 10.34 -3.66
C ARG A 151 -20.83 8.94 -3.51
N ARG A 152 -21.38 8.60 -2.35
CA ARG A 152 -21.88 7.26 -1.98
C ARG A 152 -20.87 6.15 -2.26
N LEU A 153 -19.59 6.43 -1.97
CA LEU A 153 -18.45 5.57 -2.23
C LEU A 153 -17.45 5.62 -1.08
N TRP A 154 -16.65 4.56 -0.95
CA TRP A 154 -15.48 4.58 -0.06
C TRP A 154 -14.35 5.38 -0.71
N VAL A 155 -13.89 6.42 -0.02
CA VAL A 155 -12.76 7.25 -0.43
C VAL A 155 -11.53 6.96 0.41
N SER A 156 -10.35 7.15 -0.18
CA SER A 156 -9.08 6.95 0.51
C SER A 156 -8.74 8.16 1.38
N LYS A 157 -8.40 7.93 2.65
CA LYS A 157 -8.06 8.96 3.63
C LYS A 157 -6.62 8.78 4.09
N LEU A 158 -5.70 9.60 3.58
CA LEU A 158 -4.28 9.55 3.97
C LEU A 158 -4.12 9.89 5.45
N ARG A 159 -3.25 9.17 6.16
CA ARG A 159 -2.95 9.48 7.57
C ARG A 159 -2.55 10.95 7.75
N GLU A 160 -3.17 11.63 8.71
CA GLU A 160 -2.93 13.06 8.95
C GLU A 160 -1.47 13.39 9.23
N GLU A 161 -0.77 12.52 9.96
CA GLU A 161 0.67 12.64 10.21
C GLU A 161 1.45 12.71 8.89
N THR A 162 1.06 11.93 7.88
CA THR A 162 1.71 11.95 6.55
C THR A 162 1.39 13.25 5.79
N LEU A 163 0.16 13.77 5.91
CA LEU A 163 -0.19 15.08 5.36
C LEU A 163 0.69 16.18 5.96
N ARG A 164 0.82 16.21 7.29
CA ARG A 164 1.63 17.20 8.01
C ARG A 164 3.12 17.05 7.74
N ALA A 165 3.64 15.83 7.70
CA ALA A 165 5.05 15.59 7.41
C ALA A 165 5.42 16.08 6.01
N THR A 166 4.54 15.90 5.01
CA THR A 166 4.78 16.37 3.65
C THR A 166 5.04 17.88 3.60
N THR A 167 4.34 18.68 4.42
CA THR A 167 4.52 20.14 4.42
C THR A 167 5.75 20.63 5.19
N GLN A 168 6.44 19.74 5.92
CA GLN A 168 7.56 20.10 6.81
C GLN A 168 8.94 19.89 6.18
N TRP A 169 9.03 19.08 5.13
CA TRP A 169 10.31 18.65 4.57
C TRP A 169 10.37 18.92 3.06
N VAL A 170 11.52 19.42 2.61
CA VAL A 170 11.87 19.49 1.20
C VAL A 170 13.22 18.81 0.99
N TRP A 171 13.38 18.11 -0.14
CA TRP A 171 14.67 17.61 -0.55
C TRP A 171 15.61 18.76 -0.93
N LYS A 172 16.89 18.45 -1.13
CA LYS A 172 17.86 19.43 -1.62
C LYS A 172 17.37 19.98 -2.96
N SER A 173 16.96 21.24 -2.96
CA SER A 173 16.40 21.94 -4.11
C SER A 173 17.08 23.29 -4.28
N PRO A 174 17.31 23.74 -5.53
CA PRO A 174 17.81 25.09 -5.82
C PRO A 174 16.83 26.18 -5.38
N ASN A 175 15.52 25.91 -5.37
CA ASN A 175 14.49 26.82 -4.87
C ASN A 175 13.62 26.12 -3.84
N ARG A 176 13.94 26.35 -2.55
CA ARG A 176 13.24 25.72 -1.43
C ARG A 176 11.81 26.22 -1.27
N ASP A 177 11.54 27.47 -1.60
CA ASP A 177 10.20 28.06 -1.44
C ASP A 177 9.24 27.46 -2.47
N ALA A 178 9.65 27.34 -3.73
CA ALA A 178 8.89 26.66 -4.76
C ALA A 178 8.67 25.18 -4.43
N SER A 179 9.71 24.47 -3.96
CA SER A 179 9.55 23.07 -3.52
C SER A 179 8.63 22.92 -2.32
N THR A 180 8.64 23.89 -1.40
CA THR A 180 7.73 23.90 -0.23
C THR A 180 6.29 24.09 -0.71
N LEU A 181 6.06 25.02 -1.63
CA LEU A 181 4.74 25.26 -2.20
C LEU A 181 4.18 24.00 -2.89
N VAL A 182 4.98 23.32 -3.70
CA VAL A 182 4.57 22.04 -4.34
C VAL A 182 4.18 20.99 -3.31
N ASN A 183 4.98 20.82 -2.25
CA ASN A 183 4.66 19.85 -1.20
C ASN A 183 3.40 20.24 -0.43
N CYS A 184 3.20 21.52 -0.14
CA CYS A 184 1.99 22.05 0.47
C CYS A 184 0.75 21.83 -0.41
N ASP A 185 0.87 22.06 -1.71
CA ASP A 185 -0.19 21.87 -2.70
C ASP A 185 -0.65 20.40 -2.73
N VAL A 186 0.30 19.47 -2.88
CA VAL A 186 0.04 18.03 -2.87
C VAL A 186 -0.53 17.56 -1.54
N ALA A 187 -0.05 18.09 -0.41
CA ALA A 187 -0.59 17.75 0.90
C ALA A 187 -2.05 18.22 1.05
N VAL A 188 -2.39 19.43 0.61
CA VAL A 188 -3.77 19.94 0.63
C VAL A 188 -4.65 19.10 -0.30
N MET A 189 -4.22 18.78 -1.52
CA MET A 189 -4.97 17.87 -2.41
C MET A 189 -5.23 16.52 -1.75
N ASN A 190 -4.24 15.93 -1.08
CA ASN A 190 -4.40 14.65 -0.37
C ASN A 190 -5.30 14.74 0.88
N ALA A 191 -5.60 15.94 1.37
CA ALA A 191 -6.58 16.15 2.44
C ALA A 191 -8.02 15.96 1.96
N HIS A 192 -8.27 15.90 0.64
CA HIS A 192 -9.62 15.73 0.05
C HIS A 192 -10.39 14.56 0.67
N GLY A 193 -9.72 13.42 0.87
CA GLY A 193 -10.34 12.21 1.42
C GLY A 193 -10.83 12.31 2.87
N HIS A 194 -10.47 13.39 3.59
CA HIS A 194 -11.00 13.67 4.93
C HIS A 194 -12.34 14.41 4.90
N GLY A 195 -12.75 14.94 3.74
CA GLY A 195 -13.96 15.72 3.56
C GLY A 195 -13.72 17.24 3.58
N PRO A 196 -14.74 18.03 3.21
CA PRO A 196 -14.61 19.46 2.96
C PRO A 196 -14.17 20.26 4.19
N GLN A 197 -14.73 19.96 5.36
CA GLN A 197 -14.39 20.68 6.59
C GLN A 197 -12.91 20.55 6.95
N PHE A 198 -12.39 19.32 7.04
CA PHE A 198 -10.99 19.09 7.36
C PHE A 198 -10.06 19.69 6.30
N PHE A 199 -10.44 19.57 5.02
CA PHE A 199 -9.68 20.13 3.91
C PHE A 199 -9.47 21.64 4.07
N ASP A 200 -10.54 22.39 4.36
CA ASP A 200 -10.45 23.85 4.50
C ASP A 200 -9.71 24.28 5.77
N GLU A 201 -9.89 23.56 6.88
CA GLU A 201 -9.13 23.78 8.12
C GLU A 201 -7.62 23.54 7.91
N PHE A 202 -7.28 22.44 7.24
CA PHE A 202 -5.90 22.08 6.91
C PHE A 202 -5.26 23.09 5.95
N LYS A 203 -5.95 23.43 4.85
CA LYS A 203 -5.52 24.45 3.89
C LYS A 203 -5.31 25.80 4.55
N THR A 204 -6.21 26.22 5.43
CA THR A 204 -6.06 27.47 6.19
C THR A 204 -4.80 27.47 7.04
N THR A 205 -4.49 26.35 7.68
CA THR A 205 -3.28 26.18 8.49
C THR A 205 -2.02 26.26 7.64
N VAL A 206 -2.01 25.58 6.50
CA VAL A 206 -0.90 25.58 5.53
C VAL A 206 -0.67 26.98 4.97
N ASN A 207 -1.73 27.65 4.52
CA ASN A 207 -1.62 29.00 3.94
C ASN A 207 -1.13 30.03 4.96
N LYS A 208 -1.56 29.95 6.22
CA LYS A 208 -1.00 30.79 7.31
C LYS A 208 0.52 30.63 7.45
N ALA A 209 1.04 29.41 7.28
CA ALA A 209 2.48 29.16 7.35
C ALA A 209 3.23 29.70 6.12
N LEU A 210 2.66 29.52 4.92
CA LEU A 210 3.22 30.04 3.67
C LEU A 210 3.28 31.57 3.66
N THR A 211 2.21 32.25 4.06
CA THR A 211 2.15 33.72 4.12
C THR A 211 3.19 34.30 5.08
N ARG A 212 3.46 33.65 6.23
CA ARG A 212 4.52 34.08 7.17
C ARG A 212 5.93 34.06 6.55
N ARG A 213 6.11 33.31 5.47
CA ARG A 213 7.37 33.21 4.72
C ARG A 213 7.35 34.00 3.41
N ASN A 214 6.29 34.76 3.13
CA ASN A 214 6.08 35.45 1.85
C ASN A 214 6.12 34.50 0.65
N ILE A 215 5.62 33.27 0.82
CA ILE A 215 5.42 32.30 -0.26
C ILE A 215 3.97 32.37 -0.71
N ASP A 216 3.71 32.17 -2.01
CA ASP A 216 2.36 32.05 -2.55
C ASP A 216 1.54 30.97 -1.81
N THR A 217 0.22 31.14 -1.79
CA THR A 217 -0.70 30.25 -1.07
C THR A 217 -1.31 29.21 -2.00
N VAL A 218 -1.76 28.10 -1.40
CA VAL A 218 -2.53 27.06 -2.09
C VAL A 218 -3.95 27.55 -2.31
N THR A 219 -4.46 27.42 -3.55
CA THR A 219 -5.75 27.97 -3.96
C THR A 219 -6.85 26.94 -4.14
N TRP A 220 -6.53 25.63 -4.12
CA TRP A 220 -7.51 24.57 -4.33
C TRP A 220 -8.73 24.69 -3.40
N THR A 221 -9.91 24.52 -3.97
CA THR A 221 -11.14 24.21 -3.24
C THR A 221 -11.34 22.70 -3.16
N TRP A 222 -12.06 22.24 -2.15
CA TRP A 222 -12.37 20.81 -2.04
C TRP A 222 -13.11 20.30 -3.28
N LYS A 223 -14.03 21.12 -3.82
CA LYS A 223 -14.84 20.78 -4.99
C LYS A 223 -14.02 20.63 -6.28
N GLU A 224 -13.05 21.51 -6.52
CA GLU A 224 -12.16 21.38 -7.69
C GLU A 224 -11.36 20.08 -7.63
N VAL A 225 -10.82 19.73 -6.46
CA VAL A 225 -10.09 18.46 -6.29
C VAL A 225 -11.02 17.27 -6.48
N ASP A 226 -12.25 17.35 -5.97
CA ASP A 226 -13.26 16.31 -6.14
C ASP A 226 -13.63 16.10 -7.62
N ASP A 227 -13.81 17.18 -8.37
CA ASP A 227 -14.17 17.13 -9.79
C ASP A 227 -13.01 16.65 -10.69
N LEU A 228 -11.75 16.78 -10.25
CA LEU A 228 -10.59 16.19 -10.96
C LEU A 228 -10.61 14.66 -10.98
N PHE A 229 -11.10 14.03 -9.91
CA PHE A 229 -11.06 12.57 -9.76
C PHE A 229 -12.40 11.90 -10.06
N PHE A 230 -13.50 12.61 -9.85
CA PHE A 230 -14.86 12.09 -10.00
C PHE A 230 -15.61 12.89 -11.06
N ASP A 231 -15.35 12.56 -12.33
CA ASP A 231 -16.18 13.05 -13.44
C ASP A 231 -17.64 12.59 -13.28
N ASN A 232 -18.57 13.23 -13.99
CA ASN A 232 -20.00 12.92 -13.88
C ASN A 232 -20.36 11.48 -14.29
N ASP A 233 -19.49 10.77 -15.00
CA ASP A 233 -19.68 9.39 -15.46
C ASP A 233 -18.90 8.35 -14.65
N TYR A 234 -18.15 8.77 -13.64
CA TYR A 234 -17.23 7.92 -12.90
C TYR A 234 -17.93 6.70 -12.27
N ILE A 235 -19.13 6.90 -11.74
CA ILE A 235 -19.93 5.82 -11.14
C ILE A 235 -20.39 4.82 -12.21
N ASN A 236 -20.78 5.29 -13.40
CA ASN A 236 -21.21 4.40 -14.49
C ASN A 236 -20.06 3.53 -15.01
N LYS A 237 -18.83 4.07 -15.00
CA LYS A 237 -17.60 3.35 -15.42
C LYS A 237 -17.15 2.27 -14.41
N LEU A 238 -17.50 2.40 -13.13
CA LEU A 238 -17.08 1.44 -12.08
C LEU A 238 -17.83 0.10 -12.13
N TRP A 239 -19.01 0.05 -12.76
CA TRP A 239 -19.88 -1.12 -12.81
C TRP A 239 -19.92 -1.81 -14.19
N MET A 240 -19.04 -1.39 -15.11
CA MET A 240 -18.76 -2.08 -16.38
C MET A 240 -17.53 -2.96 -16.24
#